data_AF-A0A6B8MQH8-F1
#
_entry.id   AF-A0A6B8MQH8-F1
#
_cell.length_a   1.000
_cell.length_b   1.000
_cell.length_c   1.000
_cell.angle_alpha   90.00
_cell.angle_beta   90.00
_cell.angle_gamma   90.00
#
_symmetry.space_group_name_H-M   'P 1'
#
loop_
_entity.id
_entity.type
_entity.pdbx_description
1 polymer ?
#
loop_
_entity_poly.entity_id
_entity_poly.type
_entity_poly.pdbx_seq_one_letter_code
_entity_poly.pdbx_strand_id
1 'polypeptide(L)'
;MRRRWWCLLIFPLPLFAEERDPFQPVADTCRTAQLSQWRYGGAIGDPLMPIGLLQDSAGKWRRVRTDETLPTSWRVTLLTSEKIVISTGSGCEPAQWVWLRKGIKNDAMDKPAVFAPAADGSRGKKRSTDVVGRR
;
A
#
# COMPACT_ATOMS: atom_id res chain seq x y z
N MET A 1 -36.05 63.47 31.54
CA MET A 1 -36.10 61.99 31.40
C MET A 1 -34.99 61.59 30.44
N ARG A 2 -33.76 61.46 30.93
CA ARG A 2 -33.19 60.23 31.49
C ARG A 2 -32.82 59.24 30.38
N ARG A 3 -31.62 59.45 29.84
CA ARG A 3 -30.61 58.43 29.49
C ARG A 3 -31.17 57.00 29.63
N ARG A 4 -31.77 56.46 28.56
CA ARG A 4 -32.22 55.06 28.56
C ARG A 4 -32.13 54.38 27.20
N TRP A 5 -31.34 54.97 26.29
CA TRP A 5 -31.09 54.38 24.97
C TRP A 5 -29.60 54.36 24.64
N TRP A 6 -28.75 54.22 25.65
CA TRP A 6 -27.31 53.98 25.46
C TRP A 6 -26.80 52.78 26.28
N CYS A 7 -27.72 51.98 26.83
CA CYS A 7 -27.36 50.77 27.58
C CYS A 7 -27.44 49.49 26.74
N LEU A 8 -27.81 49.58 25.45
CA LEU A 8 -27.86 48.42 24.54
C LEU A 8 -26.58 48.27 23.68
N LEU A 9 -25.61 49.19 23.82
CA LEU A 9 -24.32 49.15 23.11
C LEU A 9 -23.16 48.70 24.00
N ILE A 10 -23.44 47.96 25.07
CA ILE A 10 -22.43 47.34 25.93
C ILE A 10 -22.79 45.87 26.10
N PHE A 11 -22.80 45.13 24.98
CA PHE A 11 -22.61 43.70 25.03
C PHE A 11 -21.15 43.46 24.62
N PRO A 12 -20.21 43.29 25.56
CA PRO A 12 -18.92 42.75 25.18
C PRO A 12 -19.26 41.33 24.71
N LEU A 13 -19.13 41.05 23.41
CA LEU A 13 -19.14 39.66 22.97
C LEU A 13 -18.02 38.99 23.77
N PRO A 14 -18.32 38.08 24.72
CA PRO A 14 -17.26 37.33 25.35
C PRO A 14 -16.53 36.65 24.21
N LEU A 15 -15.25 36.97 24.09
CA LEU A 15 -14.32 36.37 23.16
C LEU A 15 -14.63 34.87 23.16
N PHE A 16 -14.91 34.31 21.98
CA PHE A 16 -14.87 32.88 21.77
C PHE A 16 -13.44 32.43 22.08
N ALA A 17 -13.15 32.27 23.37
CA ALA A 17 -12.05 31.47 23.86
C ALA A 17 -12.48 30.06 23.52
N GLU A 18 -12.24 29.68 22.26
CA GLU A 18 -12.29 28.30 21.83
C GLU A 18 -11.31 27.58 22.76
N GLU A 19 -11.87 26.82 23.69
CA GLU A 19 -11.13 26.01 24.63
C GLU A 19 -10.30 25.06 23.76
N ARG A 20 -9.00 25.34 23.65
CA ARG A 20 -8.08 24.55 22.85
C ARG A 20 -8.20 23.13 23.39
N ASP A 21 -8.83 22.27 22.60
CA ASP A 21 -9.01 20.87 22.95
C ASP A 21 -7.62 20.26 23.18
N PRO A 22 -7.27 19.86 24.41
CA PRO A 22 -5.94 19.34 24.73
C PRO A 22 -5.61 18.05 23.96
N PHE A 23 -6.60 17.42 23.34
CA PHE A 23 -6.45 16.20 22.56
C PHE A 23 -6.38 16.45 21.06
N GLN A 24 -6.48 17.71 20.60
CA GLN A 24 -6.27 18.01 19.19
C GLN A 24 -4.81 17.77 18.81
N PRO A 25 -4.56 16.87 17.83
CA PRO A 25 -3.21 16.65 17.35
C PRO A 25 -2.68 17.93 16.70
N VAL A 26 -1.38 18.16 16.84
CA VAL A 26 -0.69 19.28 16.20
C VAL A 26 -0.94 19.22 14.68
N ALA A 27 -1.17 20.38 14.07
CA ALA A 27 -1.37 20.47 12.63
C ALA A 27 -0.21 19.83 11.87
N ASP A 28 -0.54 18.83 11.06
CA ASP A 28 0.42 17.90 10.49
C ASP A 28 1.04 18.47 9.20
N THR A 29 2.00 19.40 9.38
CA THR A 29 2.63 20.15 8.27
C THR A 29 3.29 19.22 7.25
N CYS A 30 3.84 18.10 7.72
CA CYS A 30 4.54 17.10 6.92
C CYS A 30 3.62 16.03 6.32
N ARG A 31 2.31 16.11 6.62
CA ARG A 31 1.29 15.13 6.18
C ARG A 31 1.64 13.69 6.54
N THR A 32 2.40 13.49 7.59
CA THR A 32 2.87 12.18 8.07
C THR A 32 1.72 11.24 8.45
N ALA A 33 0.62 11.76 9.00
CA ALA A 33 -0.59 10.98 9.26
C ALA A 33 -1.28 10.51 7.97
N GLN A 34 -1.20 11.28 6.88
CA GLN A 34 -1.70 10.81 5.59
C GLN A 34 -0.77 9.73 5.03
N LEU A 35 0.55 9.90 5.18
CA LEU A 35 1.53 8.93 4.72
C LEU A 35 1.32 7.58 5.40
N SER A 36 1.11 7.54 6.73
CA SER A 36 0.91 6.29 7.47
C SER A 36 -0.30 5.45 7.01
N GLN A 37 -1.29 6.07 6.37
CA GLN A 37 -2.46 5.38 5.80
C GLN A 37 -2.16 4.67 4.47
N TRP A 38 -1.04 5.02 3.82
CA TRP A 38 -0.65 4.43 2.55
C TRP A 38 0.00 3.06 2.75
N ARG A 39 -0.08 2.23 1.71
CA ARG A 39 0.42 0.86 1.78
C ARG A 39 1.27 0.52 0.56
N TYR A 40 2.42 -0.09 0.82
CA TYR A 40 3.29 -0.64 -0.21
C TYR A 40 2.90 -2.07 -0.56
N GLY A 41 2.52 -2.32 -1.82
CA GLY A 41 2.16 -3.63 -2.34
C GLY A 41 3.35 -4.45 -2.87
N GLY A 42 4.50 -3.81 -3.09
CA GLY A 42 5.67 -4.41 -3.73
C GLY A 42 6.02 -3.70 -5.04
N ALA A 43 7.04 -4.21 -5.71
CA ALA A 43 7.44 -3.75 -7.03
C ALA A 43 7.32 -4.87 -8.07
N ILE A 44 7.04 -4.47 -9.31
CA ILE A 44 6.87 -5.33 -10.48
C ILE A 44 7.74 -4.82 -11.63
N GLY A 45 8.01 -5.68 -12.61
CA GLY A 45 8.78 -5.32 -13.81
C GLY A 45 10.24 -5.73 -13.72
N ASP A 46 11.07 -5.05 -14.52
CA ASP A 46 12.48 -5.35 -14.65
C ASP A 46 13.25 -5.04 -13.35
N PRO A 47 14.19 -5.90 -12.91
CA PRO A 47 14.98 -5.66 -11.70
C PRO A 47 15.80 -4.35 -11.72
N LEU A 48 16.24 -3.90 -12.89
CA LEU A 48 16.95 -2.63 -13.06
C LEU A 48 16.00 -1.43 -13.06
N MET A 49 14.75 -1.63 -13.48
CA MET A 49 13.74 -0.57 -13.62
C MET A 49 12.41 -0.99 -12.96
N PRO A 50 12.39 -1.21 -11.63
CA PRO A 50 11.20 -1.67 -10.94
C PRO A 50 10.10 -0.58 -10.94
N ILE A 51 8.85 -1.03 -11.00
CA ILE A 51 7.66 -0.20 -10.85
C ILE A 51 6.99 -0.55 -9.53
N GLY A 52 6.92 0.40 -8.62
CA GLY A 52 6.32 0.24 -7.30
C GLY A 52 4.81 0.34 -7.36
N LEU A 53 4.12 -0.44 -6.54
CA LEU A 53 2.67 -0.38 -6.35
C LEU A 53 2.39 0.24 -4.97
N LEU A 54 1.81 1.43 -4.99
CA LEU A 54 1.38 2.15 -3.79
C LEU A 54 -0.14 2.27 -3.77
N GLN A 55 -0.74 1.89 -2.67
CA GLN A 55 -2.14 2.18 -2.36
C GLN A 55 -2.22 3.46 -1.54
N ASP A 56 -3.08 4.38 -1.94
CA ASP A 56 -3.34 5.59 -1.16
C ASP A 56 -4.35 5.39 -0.03
N SER A 57 -4.57 6.48 0.71
CA SER A 57 -5.55 6.54 1.79
C SER A 57 -6.99 6.30 1.33
N ALA A 58 -7.30 6.50 0.04
CA ALA A 58 -8.61 6.21 -0.55
C ALA A 58 -8.70 4.76 -1.09
N GLY A 59 -7.65 3.95 -0.94
CA GLY A 59 -7.59 2.58 -1.43
C GLY A 59 -7.26 2.45 -2.92
N LYS A 60 -6.95 3.55 -3.62
CA LYS A 60 -6.59 3.54 -5.04
C LYS A 60 -5.14 3.13 -5.23
N TRP A 61 -4.93 2.16 -6.10
CA TRP A 61 -3.59 1.71 -6.50
C TRP A 61 -2.98 2.64 -7.53
N ARG A 62 -1.71 2.95 -7.34
CA ARG A 62 -0.89 3.75 -8.24
C ARG A 62 0.44 3.07 -8.50
N ARG A 63 0.92 3.23 -9.72
CA ARG A 63 2.26 2.81 -10.14
C ARG A 63 3.20 3.98 -9.93
N VAL A 64 4.34 3.73 -9.30
CA VAL A 64 5.36 4.74 -9.05
C VAL A 64 6.74 4.24 -9.47
N ARG A 65 7.62 5.15 -9.88
CA ARG A 65 9.02 4.87 -10.16
C ARG A 65 9.94 5.57 -9.17
N THR A 66 11.22 5.18 -9.17
CA THR A 66 12.27 5.95 -8.50
C THR A 66 12.27 7.38 -9.01
N ASP A 67 12.53 8.34 -8.12
CA ASP A 67 12.54 9.78 -8.35
C ASP A 67 11.19 10.43 -8.68
N GLU A 68 10.10 9.67 -8.73
CA GLU A 68 8.77 10.20 -8.99
C GLU A 68 8.23 11.02 -7.81
N THR A 69 7.56 12.14 -8.13
CA THR A 69 6.90 13.00 -7.14
C THR A 69 5.42 12.65 -7.08
N LEU A 70 4.94 12.35 -5.87
CA LEU A 70 3.56 11.97 -5.61
C LEU A 70 2.65 13.20 -5.54
N PRO A 71 1.32 13.05 -5.70
CA PRO A 71 0.36 14.16 -5.61
C PRO A 71 0.40 14.94 -4.28
N THR A 72 0.94 14.32 -3.24
CA THR A 72 1.12 14.86 -1.90
C THR A 72 2.43 15.64 -1.72
N SER A 73 3.20 15.85 -2.80
CA SER A 73 4.52 16.52 -2.82
C SER A 73 5.65 15.74 -2.17
N TRP A 74 5.45 14.46 -1.85
CA TRP A 74 6.55 13.57 -1.43
C TRP A 74 7.26 12.99 -2.65
N ARG A 75 8.50 12.52 -2.46
CA ARG A 75 9.31 11.96 -3.56
C ARG A 75 9.82 10.55 -3.24
N VAL A 76 9.74 9.65 -4.21
CA VAL A 76 10.30 8.29 -4.07
C VAL A 76 11.82 8.37 -4.26
N THR A 77 12.59 8.05 -3.22
CA THR A 77 14.06 8.10 -3.28
C THR A 77 14.69 6.74 -3.56
N LEU A 78 14.07 5.66 -3.09
CA LEU A 78 14.53 4.30 -3.33
C LEU A 78 13.33 3.40 -3.56
N LEU A 79 13.41 2.55 -4.57
CA LEU A 79 12.40 1.56 -4.87
C LEU A 79 13.07 0.21 -5.16
N THR A 80 12.79 -0.79 -4.33
CA THR A 80 13.21 -2.17 -4.54
C THR A 80 12.01 -3.10 -4.37
N SER A 81 12.13 -4.37 -4.79
CA SER A 81 11.10 -5.40 -4.60
C SER A 81 10.66 -5.55 -3.13
N GLU A 82 11.57 -5.28 -2.19
CA GLU A 82 11.36 -5.49 -0.76
C GLU A 82 11.02 -4.22 0.01
N LYS A 83 11.52 -3.06 -0.41
CA LYS A 83 11.32 -1.81 0.31
C LYS A 83 11.16 -0.62 -0.61
N ILE A 84 10.42 0.36 -0.13
CA ILE A 84 10.32 1.67 -0.77
C ILE A 84 10.64 2.74 0.28
N VAL A 85 11.39 3.76 -0.15
CA VAL A 85 11.76 4.91 0.67
C VAL A 85 11.20 6.18 0.02
N ILE A 86 10.53 6.98 0.84
CA ILE A 86 9.93 8.25 0.45
C ILE A 86 10.56 9.37 1.26
N SER A 87 10.93 10.47 0.60
CA SER A 87 11.32 11.71 1.27
C SER A 87 10.09 12.56 1.55
N THR A 88 9.93 12.95 2.82
CA THR A 88 8.81 13.74 3.34
C THR A 88 9.02 15.26 3.21
N GLY A 89 10.21 15.70 2.80
CA GLY A 89 10.56 17.11 2.59
C GLY A 89 11.53 17.67 3.63
N SER A 90 12.02 18.89 3.39
CA SER A 90 12.96 19.58 4.29
C SER A 90 12.28 20.04 5.57
N GLY A 91 12.86 19.73 6.73
CA GLY A 91 12.32 20.13 8.04
C GLY A 91 11.21 19.21 8.58
N CYS A 92 10.99 18.05 7.94
CA CYS A 92 10.05 17.04 8.38
C CYS A 92 10.75 15.91 9.13
N GLU A 93 10.17 15.49 10.25
CA GLU A 93 10.66 14.35 11.04
C GLU A 93 9.57 13.25 11.06
N PRO A 94 9.86 12.04 10.55
CA PRO A 94 11.12 11.61 9.95
C PRO A 94 11.31 12.17 8.52
N ALA A 95 12.56 12.49 8.16
CA ALA A 95 12.91 12.99 6.81
C ALA A 95 12.73 11.93 5.70
N GLN A 96 12.74 10.66 6.10
CA GLN A 96 12.53 9.52 5.23
C GLN A 96 11.52 8.58 5.84
N TRP A 97 10.58 8.13 5.02
CA TRP A 97 9.59 7.14 5.37
C TRP A 97 9.88 5.84 4.63
N VAL A 98 9.94 4.72 5.35
CA VAL A 98 10.30 3.42 4.80
C VAL A 98 9.14 2.46 4.97
N TRP A 99 8.65 1.89 3.87
CA TRP A 99 7.78 0.72 3.93
C TRP A 99 8.54 -0.52 3.49
N LEU A 100 8.49 -1.53 4.35
CA LEU A 100 8.91 -2.89 4.03
C LEU A 100 7.73 -3.66 3.46
N ARG A 101 7.98 -4.47 2.45
CA ARG A 101 7.02 -5.44 1.96
C ARG A 101 6.71 -6.41 3.10
N LYS A 102 5.43 -6.53 3.46
CA LYS A 102 4.99 -7.53 4.43
C LYS A 102 5.40 -8.90 3.88
N GLY A 103 6.37 -9.54 4.54
CA GLY A 103 6.97 -10.79 4.07
C GLY A 103 5.89 -11.83 3.78
N ILE A 104 6.03 -12.52 2.65
CA ILE A 104 5.20 -13.68 2.34
C ILE A 104 5.63 -14.77 3.33
N LYS A 105 4.85 -15.00 4.38
CA LYS A 105 4.89 -16.33 5.01
C LYS A 105 4.35 -17.28 3.93
N ASN A 106 5.21 -18.15 3.44
CA ASN A 106 4.86 -19.17 2.47
C ASN A 106 3.86 -20.13 3.13
N ASP A 107 2.57 -19.89 2.99
CA ASP A 107 1.55 -20.85 3.39
C ASP A 107 1.29 -21.77 2.19
N ALA A 108 1.99 -22.91 2.23
CA ALA A 108 1.75 -24.17 1.54
C ALA A 108 1.12 -24.11 0.13
N MET A 109 1.90 -24.49 -0.88
CA MET A 109 1.34 -24.92 -2.17
C MET A 109 0.18 -25.90 -1.93
N ASP A 110 -0.94 -25.66 -2.60
CA ASP A 110 -2.04 -26.61 -2.67
C ASP A 110 -1.49 -27.98 -3.07
N LYS A 111 -1.93 -28.98 -2.31
CA LYS A 111 -1.66 -30.41 -2.49
C LYS A 111 -1.67 -30.75 -3.98
N PRO A 112 -0.67 -31.47 -4.53
CA PRO A 112 -0.74 -31.90 -5.92
C PRO A 112 -2.06 -32.65 -6.11
N ALA A 113 -2.81 -32.28 -7.15
CA ALA A 113 -4.00 -33.01 -7.55
C ALA A 113 -3.59 -34.48 -7.68
N VAL A 114 -4.14 -35.32 -6.81
CA VAL A 114 -3.97 -36.76 -6.90
C VAL A 114 -4.67 -37.14 -8.20
N PHE A 115 -3.89 -37.37 -9.25
CA PHE A 115 -4.37 -38.18 -10.37
C PHE A 115 -4.67 -39.55 -9.77
N ALA A 116 -5.95 -39.86 -9.58
CA ALA A 116 -6.37 -41.19 -9.22
C ALA A 116 -5.79 -42.15 -10.27
N PRO A 117 -5.07 -43.21 -9.88
CA PRO A 117 -4.73 -44.25 -10.83
C PRO A 117 -6.04 -44.78 -11.40
N ALA A 118 -6.19 -44.73 -12.72
CA ALA A 118 -7.26 -45.42 -13.40
C ALA A 118 -7.21 -46.88 -12.93
N ALA A 119 -8.32 -47.34 -12.34
CA ALA A 119 -8.47 -48.71 -11.91
C ALA A 119 -8.22 -49.63 -13.12
N ASP A 120 -7.18 -50.44 -13.00
CA ASP A 120 -6.93 -51.56 -13.89
C ASP A 120 -8.10 -52.54 -13.79
N GLY A 121 -8.65 -52.91 -14.95
CA GLY A 121 -9.92 -53.60 -15.02
C GLY A 121 -10.33 -54.06 -16.40
N SER A 122 -9.42 -54.41 -17.32
CA SER A 122 -9.70 -55.50 -18.26
C SER A 122 -8.53 -55.92 -19.15
N ARG A 123 -8.19 -57.20 -18.95
CA ARG A 123 -8.06 -58.20 -20.02
C ARG A 123 -6.77 -58.16 -20.82
N GLY A 124 -5.77 -58.82 -20.23
CA GLY A 124 -4.67 -59.39 -21.00
C GLY A 124 -5.18 -60.33 -22.11
N LYS A 125 -4.65 -60.13 -23.32
CA LYS A 125 -4.36 -61.22 -24.23
C LYS A 125 -3.06 -60.92 -24.98
N LYS A 126 -1.99 -61.55 -24.51
CA LYS A 126 -0.72 -61.75 -25.24
C LYS A 126 -1.01 -62.48 -26.55
N ARG A 127 -0.51 -61.93 -27.66
CA ARG A 127 0.16 -62.67 -28.76
C ARG A 127 0.99 -61.65 -29.55
N SER A 128 2.28 -61.57 -29.24
CA SER A 128 3.40 -62.17 -29.98
C SER A 128 3.52 -61.64 -31.41
N THR A 129 4.54 -60.79 -31.59
CA THR A 129 5.55 -60.71 -32.66
C THR A 129 5.32 -61.62 -33.88
N ASP A 130 5.58 -61.27 -35.14
CA ASP A 130 6.68 -60.50 -35.75
C ASP A 130 6.26 -60.15 -37.19
N VAL A 131 6.58 -58.95 -37.68
CA VAL A 131 6.87 -58.74 -39.12
C VAL A 131 7.95 -57.67 -39.22
N VAL A 132 9.21 -58.12 -39.27
CA VAL A 132 10.30 -57.37 -39.90
C VAL A 132 10.10 -57.48 -41.41
N GLY A 133 9.83 -56.36 -42.05
CA GLY A 133 9.79 -56.24 -43.50
C GLY A 133 11.09 -55.63 -44.05
N ARG A 134 11.51 -56.17 -45.20
CA ARG A 134 12.59 -55.74 -46.12
C ARG A 134 14.04 -56.08 -45.72
N ARG A 135 14.63 -57.01 -46.48
CA ARG A 135 15.05 -56.71 -47.86
C ARG A 135 14.24 -57.51 -48.85
#